data_AF-A0A969Z8M9-F1
#
_entry.id   AF-A0A969Z8M9-F1
#
_cell.length_a   1.000
_cell.length_b   1.000
_cell.length_c   1.000
_cell.angle_alpha   90.00
_cell.angle_beta   90.00
_cell.angle_gamma   90.00
#
_symmetry.space_group_name_H-M   'P 1'
#
loop_
_entity.id
_entity.type
_entity.pdbx_description
1 polymer ?
#
loop_
_entity_poly.entity_id
_entity_poly.type
_entity_poly.pdbx_seq_one_letter_code
_entity_poly.pdbx_strand_id
1 'polypeptide(L)'
;MKKGLGMIGFLAFLIGIILAIVAGIFWPENTLVLLILLILGIIIGFLNVSDKETIPFLIATIALIVVGGVFAPITALRIGEILDQILRLVAALMAPAAVIIAVKSLYTLAKPDER
;
A
#
# COMPACT_ATOMS: atom_id res chain seq x y z
N MET A 1 -13.50 19.30 -10.65
CA MET A 1 -13.84 18.05 -9.93
C MET A 1 -12.63 17.15 -9.58
N LYS A 2 -11.43 17.33 -10.18
CA LYS A 2 -10.23 16.49 -9.91
C LYS A 2 -9.66 16.56 -8.48
N LYS A 3 -9.86 17.67 -7.76
CA LYS A 3 -9.28 17.91 -6.42
C LYS A 3 -9.92 17.07 -5.30
N GLY A 4 -11.23 16.81 -5.39
CA GLY A 4 -11.95 16.05 -4.37
C GLY A 4 -11.60 14.56 -4.38
N LEU A 5 -11.42 13.97 -5.57
CA LEU A 5 -11.11 12.56 -5.73
C LEU A 5 -9.70 12.22 -5.24
N GLY A 6 -8.72 13.10 -5.52
CA GLY A 6 -7.37 12.97 -4.97
C GLY A 6 -7.34 13.06 -3.43
N MET A 7 -8.18 13.90 -2.84
CA MET A 7 -8.31 13.99 -1.37
C MET A 7 -8.85 12.68 -0.77
N ILE A 8 -9.80 12.01 -1.43
CA ILE A 8 -10.30 10.70 -0.99
C ILE A 8 -9.19 9.66 -1.05
N GLY A 9 -8.42 9.62 -2.14
CA GLY A 9 -7.27 8.71 -2.26
C GLY A 9 -6.20 8.97 -1.19
N PHE A 10 -5.95 10.23 -0.85
CA PHE A 10 -5.02 10.61 0.22
C PHE A 10 -5.52 10.19 1.61
N LEU A 11 -6.80 10.44 1.90
CA LEU A 11 -7.42 10.02 3.16
C LEU A 11 -7.44 8.50 3.30
N ALA A 12 -7.72 7.76 2.22
CA ALA A 12 -7.67 6.30 2.21
C ALA A 12 -6.27 5.78 2.56
N PHE A 13 -5.21 6.41 2.02
CA PHE A 13 -3.83 6.10 2.37
C PHE A 13 -3.54 6.37 3.85
N LEU A 14 -3.88 7.56 4.35
CA LEU A 14 -3.61 7.94 5.73
C LEU A 14 -4.34 7.03 6.73
N ILE A 15 -5.63 6.78 6.50
CA ILE A 15 -6.43 5.89 7.34
C ILE A 15 -5.90 4.46 7.29
N GLY A 16 -5.54 3.97 6.09
CA GLY A 16 -4.96 2.64 5.93
C GLY A 16 -3.64 2.47 6.68
N ILE A 17 -2.76 3.47 6.65
CA ILE A 17 -1.49 3.47 7.39
C ILE A 17 -1.73 3.42 8.90
N ILE A 18 -2.60 4.29 9.42
CA ILE A 18 -2.94 4.31 10.85
C ILE A 18 -3.54 2.96 11.26
N LEU A 19 -4.47 2.42 10.46
CA LEU A 19 -5.07 1.12 10.71
C LEU A 19 -4.03 -0.01 10.71
N ALA A 20 -3.12 -0.03 9.75
CA ALA A 20 -2.05 -1.03 9.67
C ALA A 20 -1.11 -0.99 10.88
N ILE A 21 -0.77 0.22 11.38
CA ILE A 21 0.06 0.37 12.58
C ILE A 21 -0.68 -0.15 13.82
N VAL A 22 -1.91 0.32 14.05
CA VAL A 22 -2.69 -0.08 15.23
C VAL A 22 -3.01 -1.57 15.19
N ALA A 23 -3.48 -2.09 14.05
CA ALA A 23 -3.77 -3.50 13.91
C ALA A 23 -2.52 -4.37 13.93
N GLY A 24 -1.37 -3.89 13.47
CA GLY A 24 -0.11 -4.64 13.56
C GLY A 24 0.28 -4.90 15.01
N ILE A 25 -0.07 -4.00 15.93
CA ILE A 25 0.22 -4.12 17.36
C ILE A 25 -0.81 -5.04 18.07
N PHE A 26 -2.10 -4.88 17.76
CA PHE A 26 -3.17 -5.51 18.54
C PHE A 26 -3.86 -6.68 17.85
N TRP A 27 -3.91 -6.70 16.51
CA TRP A 27 -4.70 -7.62 15.69
C TRP A 27 -4.01 -8.03 14.37
N PRO A 28 -2.76 -8.49 14.41
CA PRO A 28 -1.92 -8.65 13.22
C PRO A 28 -2.45 -9.67 12.20
N GLU A 29 -3.22 -10.66 12.65
CA GLU A 29 -3.77 -11.75 11.81
C GLU A 29 -5.27 -11.59 11.54
N ASN A 30 -5.86 -10.44 11.89
CA ASN A 30 -7.30 -10.25 11.75
C ASN A 30 -7.71 -10.13 10.27
N THR A 31 -8.48 -11.10 9.79
CA THR A 31 -8.93 -11.16 8.39
C THR A 31 -9.78 -9.96 7.97
N LEU A 32 -10.60 -9.41 8.88
CA LEU A 32 -11.39 -8.22 8.57
C LEU A 32 -10.50 -7.00 8.35
N VAL A 33 -9.42 -6.85 9.13
CA VAL A 33 -8.42 -5.79 8.91
C VAL A 33 -7.78 -5.95 7.54
N LEU A 34 -7.35 -7.17 7.18
CA LEU A 34 -6.76 -7.45 5.87
C LEU A 34 -7.71 -7.10 4.72
N LEU A 35 -8.99 -7.42 4.85
CA LEU A 35 -10.02 -7.06 3.85
C LEU A 35 -10.22 -5.54 3.74
N ILE A 36 -10.23 -4.81 4.87
CA ILE A 36 -10.33 -3.35 4.86
C ILE A 36 -9.11 -2.74 4.17
N LEU A 37 -7.90 -3.19 4.51
CA LEU A 37 -6.66 -2.71 3.89
C LEU A 37 -6.62 -3.02 2.39
N LEU A 38 -7.09 -4.20 1.98
CA LEU A 38 -7.23 -4.54 0.55
C LEU A 38 -8.14 -3.54 -0.18
N ILE A 39 -9.32 -3.24 0.38
CA ILE A 39 -10.27 -2.29 -0.23
C ILE A 39 -9.67 -0.88 -0.28
N LEU A 40 -9.05 -0.42 0.80
CA LEU A 40 -8.39 0.90 0.83
C LEU A 40 -7.25 0.97 -0.19
N GLY A 41 -6.45 -0.08 -0.32
CA GLY A 41 -5.40 -0.20 -1.31
C GLY A 41 -5.90 -0.10 -2.74
N ILE A 42 -7.03 -0.73 -3.04
CA ILE A 42 -7.70 -0.59 -4.34
C ILE A 42 -8.10 0.87 -4.59
N ILE A 43 -8.71 1.54 -3.60
CA ILE A 43 -9.10 2.95 -3.70
C ILE A 43 -7.88 3.84 -3.97
N ILE A 44 -6.76 3.60 -3.27
CA ILE A 44 -5.51 4.35 -3.45
C ILE A 44 -4.99 4.18 -4.88
N GLY A 45 -4.92 2.94 -5.40
CA GLY A 45 -4.42 2.67 -6.74
C GLY A 45 -5.27 3.30 -7.86
N PHE A 46 -6.57 3.52 -7.61
CA PHE A 46 -7.42 4.23 -8.56
C PHE A 46 -7.38 5.74 -8.42
N LEU A 47 -7.28 6.29 -7.21
CA LEU A 47 -7.59 7.71 -6.94
C LEU A 47 -6.39 8.58 -6.55
N ASN A 48 -5.30 7.98 -6.05
CA ASN A 48 -4.20 8.76 -5.43
C ASN A 48 -3.08 9.10 -6.44
N VAL A 49 -2.82 8.26 -7.43
CA VAL A 49 -1.59 8.37 -8.24
C VAL A 49 -1.84 9.09 -9.56
N SER A 50 -1.09 10.18 -9.77
CA SER A 50 -0.98 10.86 -11.06
C SER A 50 0.07 10.18 -11.95
N ASP A 51 -0.05 10.31 -13.28
CA ASP A 51 0.87 9.63 -14.22
C ASP A 51 2.35 9.91 -13.94
N LYS A 52 2.65 11.15 -13.50
CA LYS A 52 4.02 11.61 -13.17
C LYS A 52 4.60 10.97 -11.92
N GLU A 53 3.77 10.42 -11.05
CA GLU A 53 4.16 9.86 -9.75
C GLU A 53 4.17 8.33 -9.74
N THR A 54 3.84 7.69 -10.86
CA THR A 54 3.77 6.23 -11.00
C THR A 54 5.08 5.55 -10.58
N ILE A 55 6.22 5.97 -11.13
CA ILE A 55 7.53 5.37 -10.81
C ILE A 55 7.90 5.54 -9.33
N PRO A 56 7.93 6.75 -8.76
CA PRO A 56 8.29 6.91 -7.35
C PRO A 56 7.30 6.18 -6.42
N PHE A 57 6.01 6.12 -6.76
CA PHE A 57 5.02 5.34 -6.01
C PHE A 57 5.34 3.84 -6.00
N LEU A 58 5.62 3.25 -7.17
CA LEU A 58 5.94 1.83 -7.28
C LEU A 58 7.24 1.51 -6.55
N ILE A 59 8.27 2.36 -6.64
CA ILE A 59 9.54 2.18 -5.91
C ILE A 59 9.30 2.21 -4.40
N ALA A 60 8.57 3.19 -3.89
CA ALA A 60 8.25 3.28 -2.46
C ALA A 60 7.45 2.06 -1.98
N THR A 61 6.49 1.61 -2.78
CA THR A 61 5.69 0.41 -2.48
C THR A 61 6.54 -0.85 -2.45
N ILE A 62 7.45 -1.02 -3.43
CA ILE A 62 8.38 -2.15 -3.46
C ILE A 62 9.29 -2.13 -2.24
N ALA A 63 9.88 -0.99 -1.90
CA ALA A 63 10.75 -0.86 -0.74
C ALA A 63 10.04 -1.31 0.55
N LEU A 64 8.80 -0.89 0.72
CA LEU A 64 7.99 -1.25 1.89
C LEU A 64 7.65 -2.75 1.94
N ILE A 65 7.28 -3.36 0.81
CA ILE A 65 6.97 -4.79 0.73
C ILE A 65 8.24 -5.62 1.00
N VAL A 66 9.39 -5.21 0.45
CA VAL A 66 10.67 -5.92 0.57
C VAL A 66 11.23 -5.89 1.99
N VAL A 67 11.03 -4.80 2.73
CA VAL A 67 11.52 -4.67 4.12
C VAL A 67 10.71 -5.51 5.12
N GLY A 68 9.53 -6.02 4.74
CA GLY A 68 8.75 -6.90 5.62
C GLY A 68 9.52 -8.18 5.97
N GLY A 69 9.71 -8.46 7.26
CA GLY A 69 10.46 -9.65 7.72
C GLY A 69 11.89 -9.34 8.16
N VAL A 70 12.40 -8.13 7.84
CA VAL A 70 13.79 -7.76 8.15
C VAL A 70 14.03 -7.64 9.65
N PHE A 71 13.02 -7.28 10.43
CA PHE A 71 13.18 -7.02 11.86
C PHE A 71 12.89 -8.24 12.74
N ALA A 72 12.33 -9.33 12.21
CA ALA A 72 12.04 -10.59 12.94
C ALA A 72 13.18 -11.09 13.85
N PRO A 73 14.47 -11.03 13.46
CA PRO A 73 15.56 -11.48 14.32
C PRO A 73 15.72 -10.69 15.63
N ILE A 74 15.12 -9.49 15.73
CA ILE A 74 15.16 -8.67 16.94
C ILE A 74 14.14 -9.21 17.96
N THR A 75 14.62 -10.06 18.86
CA THR A 75 13.77 -10.71 19.87
C THR A 75 13.59 -9.89 21.16
N ALA A 76 14.41 -8.86 21.37
CA ALA A 76 14.32 -7.98 22.54
C ALA A 76 12.94 -7.31 22.61
N LEU A 77 12.24 -7.49 23.73
CA LEU A 77 10.91 -6.92 23.99
C LEU A 77 9.87 -7.23 22.90
N ARG A 78 10.08 -8.28 22.09
CA ARG A 78 9.26 -8.62 20.91
C ARG A 78 9.14 -7.49 19.87
N ILE A 79 10.07 -6.53 19.87
CA ILE A 79 9.97 -5.36 18.99
C ILE A 79 10.10 -5.74 17.52
N GLY A 80 10.92 -6.74 17.19
CA GLY A 80 11.08 -7.23 15.82
C GLY A 80 9.80 -7.83 15.25
N GLU A 81 9.11 -8.65 16.06
CA GLU A 81 7.82 -9.25 15.71
C GLU A 81 6.76 -8.17 15.44
N ILE A 82 6.65 -7.18 16.33
CA ILE A 82 5.68 -6.08 16.20
C ILE A 82 5.95 -5.24 14.94
N LEU A 83 7.22 -4.88 14.71
CA LEU A 83 7.59 -4.10 13.52
C LEU A 83 7.28 -4.86 12.23
N ASP A 84 7.58 -6.15 12.18
CA ASP A 84 7.28 -6.97 11.01
C ASP A 84 5.77 -7.15 10.79
N GLN A 85 4.99 -7.29 11.86
CA GLN A 85 3.53 -7.35 11.77
C GLN A 85 2.94 -6.06 11.19
N ILE A 86 3.42 -4.90 11.64
CA ILE A 86 3.05 -3.59 11.07
C ILE A 86 3.41 -3.55 9.60
N LEU A 87 4.67 -3.84 9.24
CA LEU A 87 5.15 -3.77 7.86
C LEU A 87 4.38 -4.71 6.93
N ARG A 88 4.02 -5.91 7.39
CA ARG A 88 3.16 -6.84 6.63
C ARG A 88 1.77 -6.27 6.34
N LEU A 89 1.15 -5.59 7.30
CA LEU A 89 -0.13 -4.94 7.08
C LEU A 89 -0.02 -3.72 6.18
N VAL A 90 1.06 -2.93 6.29
CA VAL A 90 1.28 -1.83 5.35
C VAL A 90 1.54 -2.38 3.93
N ALA A 91 2.28 -3.48 3.80
CA ALA A 91 2.44 -4.18 2.53
C ALA A 91 1.08 -4.67 1.97
N ALA A 92 0.20 -5.21 2.83
CA ALA A 92 -1.14 -5.64 2.43
C ALA A 92 -2.01 -4.47 1.91
N LEU A 93 -1.86 -3.27 2.48
CA LEU A 93 -2.48 -2.04 1.96
C LEU A 93 -1.93 -1.65 0.59
N MET A 94 -0.61 -1.69 0.42
CA MET A 94 0.04 -1.12 -0.77
C MET A 94 0.10 -2.09 -1.96
N ALA A 95 0.10 -3.40 -1.73
CA ALA A 95 0.15 -4.43 -2.77
C ALA A 95 -0.95 -4.27 -3.85
N PRO A 96 -2.26 -4.18 -3.53
CA PRO A 96 -3.29 -3.98 -4.56
C PRO A 96 -3.15 -2.63 -5.29
N ALA A 97 -2.70 -1.57 -4.60
CA ALA A 97 -2.47 -0.27 -5.23
C ALA A 97 -1.36 -0.38 -6.30
N ALA A 98 -0.25 -1.04 -5.96
CA ALA A 98 0.84 -1.30 -6.90
C ALA A 98 0.40 -2.17 -8.08
N VAL A 99 -0.41 -3.20 -7.86
CA VAL A 99 -0.95 -4.04 -8.96
C VAL A 99 -1.75 -3.18 -9.94
N ILE A 100 -2.67 -2.35 -9.44
CA ILE A 100 -3.49 -1.48 -10.29
C ILE A 100 -2.62 -0.54 -11.12
N ILE A 101 -1.63 0.10 -10.48
CA ILE A 101 -0.76 1.07 -11.15
C ILE A 101 0.15 0.39 -12.16
N ALA A 102 0.73 -0.76 -11.83
CA ALA A 102 1.56 -1.53 -12.74
C ALA A 102 0.77 -1.97 -13.99
N VAL A 103 -0.46 -2.46 -13.81
CA VAL A 103 -1.35 -2.83 -14.94
C VAL A 103 -1.69 -1.60 -15.79
N LYS A 104 -2.01 -0.46 -15.18
CA LYS A 104 -2.24 0.80 -15.92
C LYS A 104 -1.01 1.20 -16.73
N SER A 105 0.19 1.11 -16.15
CA SER A 105 1.44 1.41 -16.87
C SER A 105 1.65 0.49 -18.06
N LEU A 106 1.44 -0.82 -17.90
CA LEU A 106 1.56 -1.79 -18.99
C LEU A 106 0.54 -1.52 -20.11
N TYR A 107 -0.71 -1.18 -19.75
CA TYR A 107 -1.74 -0.83 -20.72
C TYR A 107 -1.35 0.40 -21.54
N THR A 108 -0.84 1.46 -20.90
CA THR A 108 -0.37 2.67 -21.60
C THR A 108 0.79 2.37 -22.56
N LEU A 109 1.72 1.49 -22.17
CA LEU A 109 2.84 1.07 -23.02
C LEU A 109 2.41 0.17 -24.18
N ALA A 110 1.34 -0.62 -23.99
CA ALA A 110 0.82 -1.55 -25.00
C ALA A 110 -0.13 -0.89 -26.00
N LYS A 111 -0.71 0.27 -25.65
CA LYS A 111 -1.63 0.99 -26.54
C LYS A 111 -0.85 1.45 -27.79
N PRO A 112 -1.29 1.11 -29.01
CA PRO A 112 -0.65 1.57 -30.23
C PRO A 112 -0.59 3.09 -30.26
N ASP A 113 0.56 3.66 -30.64
CA ASP A 113 0.72 5.11 -30.82
C ASP A 113 -0.40 5.63 -31.73
N GLU A 114 -1.32 6.44 -31.19
CA GLU A 114 -2.20 7.29 -31.99
C GLU A 114 -1.33 8.43 -32.55
N ARG A 115 -0.55 8.15 -33.61
CA ARG A 115 0.01 9.18 -34.49
C ARG A 115 -1.03 9.64 -35.49
#